data_AF-A0A0G3H928-F1
#
_entry.id   AF-A0A0G3H928-F1
#
_cell.length_a   1.000
_cell.length_b   1.000
_cell.length_c   1.000
_cell.angle_alpha   90.00
_cell.angle_beta   90.00
_cell.angle_gamma   90.00
#
_symmetry.space_group_name_H-M   'P 1'
#
loop_
_entity.id
_entity.type
_entity.pdbx_description
1 polymer ?
#
loop_
_entity_poly.entity_id
_entity_poly.type
_entity_poly.pdbx_seq_one_letter_code
_entity_poly.pdbx_strand_id
1 'polypeptide(L)'
;MLTLLSHLTGPTAMALLAIAIAAVCILRTRQLWWVAAPVAVLIANLLSHVLKAVIGRERPPVAGRLIEETNFAFPSGHATGAAALAMMLTLWWWPCHRFATALVWFGVLAICWTRLYLGVHWVTDLLGGVILGSAVSVATWRLFRPRITP
;
A
#
# COMPACT_ATOMS: atom_id res chain seq x y z
N MET A 1 9.49 13.29 -15.62
CA MET A 1 9.84 11.86 -15.39
C MET A 1 9.60 11.43 -13.93
N LEU A 2 10.17 12.12 -12.94
CA LEU A 2 10.00 11.78 -11.51
C LEU A 2 8.55 11.87 -10.99
N THR A 3 7.79 12.85 -11.48
CA THR A 3 6.35 13.01 -11.18
C THR A 3 5.52 11.83 -11.69
N LEU A 4 5.77 11.35 -12.91
CA LEU A 4 5.10 10.19 -13.47
C LEU A 4 5.32 8.93 -12.61
N LEU A 5 6.58 8.66 -12.22
CA LEU A 5 6.90 7.55 -11.32
C LEU A 5 6.19 7.70 -9.96
N SER A 6 6.06 8.93 -9.46
CA SER A 6 5.30 9.22 -8.23
C SER A 6 3.81 8.86 -8.37
N HIS A 7 3.20 9.14 -9.52
CA HIS A 7 1.80 8.78 -9.76
C HIS A 7 1.61 7.27 -9.91
N LEU A 8 2.50 6.59 -10.65
CA LEU A 8 2.44 5.14 -10.86
C LEU A 8 2.64 4.32 -9.58
N THR A 9 3.38 4.86 -8.61
CA THR A 9 3.59 4.24 -7.30
C THR A 9 2.68 4.80 -6.22
N GLY A 10 1.72 5.66 -6.60
CA GLY A 10 0.85 6.38 -5.70
C GLY A 10 -0.32 5.55 -5.16
N PRO A 11 -1.03 6.09 -4.15
CA PRO A 11 -2.19 5.43 -3.52
C PRO A 11 -3.27 5.02 -4.54
N THR A 12 -3.57 5.90 -5.49
CA THR A 12 -4.57 5.66 -6.55
C THR A 12 -4.15 4.55 -7.49
N ALA A 13 -2.88 4.54 -7.92
CA ALA A 13 -2.35 3.49 -8.77
C ALA A 13 -2.37 2.12 -8.08
N MET A 14 -2.02 2.06 -6.78
CA MET A 14 -2.12 0.81 -6.00
C MET A 14 -3.55 0.33 -5.84
N ALA A 15 -4.52 1.23 -5.66
CA ALA A 15 -5.93 0.88 -5.60
C ALA A 15 -6.44 0.32 -6.94
N LEU A 16 -6.11 0.98 -8.06
CA LEU A 16 -6.46 0.51 -9.40
C LEU A 16 -5.81 -0.84 -9.72
N LEU A 17 -4.56 -1.03 -9.34
CA LEU A 17 -3.86 -2.30 -9.50
C LEU A 17 -4.53 -3.41 -8.69
N ALA A 18 -4.91 -3.13 -7.43
CA ALA A 18 -5.64 -4.09 -6.60
C ALA A 18 -7.00 -4.47 -7.20
N ILE A 19 -7.74 -3.50 -7.76
CA ILE A 19 -9.00 -3.74 -8.47
C ILE A 19 -8.76 -4.62 -9.70
N ALA A 20 -7.74 -4.32 -10.50
CA ALA A 20 -7.42 -5.08 -11.70
C ALA A 20 -7.05 -6.54 -11.36
N ILE A 21 -6.21 -6.75 -10.35
CA ILE A 21 -5.84 -8.08 -9.86
C ILE A 21 -7.08 -8.83 -9.38
N ALA A 22 -7.91 -8.20 -8.55
CA ALA A 22 -9.14 -8.81 -8.04
C ALA A 22 -10.08 -9.18 -9.19
N ALA A 23 -10.30 -8.29 -10.16
CA ALA A 23 -11.14 -8.56 -11.32
C ALA A 23 -10.65 -9.78 -12.12
N VAL A 24 -9.35 -9.83 -12.44
CA VAL A 24 -8.76 -10.97 -13.17
C VAL A 24 -8.94 -12.27 -12.37
N CYS A 25 -8.68 -12.25 -11.08
CA CYS A 25 -8.81 -13.43 -10.22
C CYS A 25 -10.28 -13.87 -10.06
N ILE A 26 -11.23 -12.95 -9.92
CA ILE A 26 -12.67 -13.25 -9.88
C ILE A 26 -13.12 -13.86 -11.19
N LEU A 27 -12.72 -13.30 -12.33
CA LEU A 27 -13.11 -13.80 -13.64
C LEU A 27 -12.56 -15.21 -13.90
N ARG A 28 -11.34 -15.51 -13.43
CA ARG A 28 -10.68 -16.82 -13.60
C ARG A 28 -11.15 -17.88 -12.61
N THR A 29 -11.35 -17.52 -11.34
CA THR A 29 -11.65 -18.48 -10.27
C THR A 29 -13.13 -18.54 -9.91
N ARG A 30 -13.92 -17.53 -10.31
CA ARG A 30 -15.32 -17.30 -9.92
C ARG A 30 -15.54 -17.09 -8.42
N GLN A 31 -14.49 -16.80 -7.67
CA GLN A 31 -14.55 -16.62 -6.23
C GLN A 31 -14.55 -15.12 -5.89
N LEU A 32 -15.55 -14.63 -5.14
CA LEU A 32 -15.66 -13.18 -4.86
C LEU A 32 -14.73 -12.68 -3.75
N TRP A 33 -14.10 -13.55 -2.96
CA TRP A 33 -13.25 -13.13 -1.85
C TRP A 33 -11.98 -12.37 -2.28
N TRP A 34 -11.60 -12.41 -3.57
CA TRP A 34 -10.53 -11.55 -4.11
C TRP A 34 -10.83 -10.04 -4.00
N VAL A 35 -12.11 -9.65 -3.80
CA VAL A 35 -12.50 -8.25 -3.49
C VAL A 35 -11.84 -7.75 -2.19
N ALA A 36 -11.38 -8.65 -1.31
CA ALA A 36 -10.67 -8.26 -0.09
C ALA A 36 -9.44 -7.37 -0.36
N ALA A 37 -8.72 -7.55 -1.49
CA ALA A 37 -7.55 -6.72 -1.77
C ALA A 37 -7.86 -5.24 -2.04
N PRO A 38 -8.73 -4.88 -3.01
CA PRO A 38 -9.08 -3.49 -3.21
C PRO A 38 -9.75 -2.88 -1.97
N VAL A 39 -10.54 -3.65 -1.22
CA VAL A 39 -11.13 -3.18 0.05
C VAL A 39 -10.03 -2.84 1.07
N ALA A 40 -9.05 -3.71 1.28
CA ALA A 40 -7.94 -3.46 2.21
C ALA A 40 -7.14 -2.20 1.83
N VAL A 41 -6.81 -2.05 0.54
CA VAL A 41 -6.06 -0.89 0.04
C VAL A 41 -6.85 0.41 0.23
N LEU A 42 -8.16 0.40 -0.08
CA LEU A 42 -9.02 1.57 0.11
C LEU A 42 -9.13 1.96 1.58
N ILE A 43 -9.37 1.00 2.48
CA ILE A 43 -9.45 1.26 3.92
C ILE A 43 -8.11 1.80 4.44
N ALA A 44 -6.98 1.21 4.03
CA ALA A 44 -5.66 1.65 4.46
C ALA A 44 -5.34 3.08 4.00
N ASN A 45 -5.66 3.42 2.74
CA ASN A 45 -5.49 4.76 2.21
C ASN A 45 -6.40 5.78 2.92
N LEU A 46 -7.66 5.42 3.20
CA LEU A 46 -8.58 6.26 3.95
C LEU A 46 -8.07 6.54 5.36
N LEU A 47 -7.64 5.50 6.08
CA LEU A 47 -7.05 5.65 7.41
C LEU A 47 -5.77 6.49 7.38
N SER A 48 -4.92 6.32 6.38
CA SER A 48 -3.75 7.18 6.18
C SER A 48 -4.15 8.65 6.00
N HIS A 49 -5.20 8.95 5.23
CA HIS A 49 -5.70 10.31 5.07
C HIS A 49 -6.21 10.91 6.38
N VAL A 50 -6.98 10.13 7.16
CA VAL A 50 -7.48 10.58 8.47
C VAL A 50 -6.32 10.82 9.44
N LEU A 51 -5.36 9.89 9.53
CA LEU A 51 -4.21 10.01 10.42
C LEU A 51 -3.32 11.20 10.06
N LYS A 52 -3.18 11.53 8.77
CA LYS A 52 -2.49 12.75 8.33
C LYS A 52 -3.11 14.00 8.96
N ALA A 53 -4.43 14.12 8.93
CA ALA A 53 -5.13 15.27 9.49
C ALA A 53 -5.04 15.32 11.04
N VAL A 54 -5.05 14.16 11.70
CA VAL A 54 -4.97 14.07 13.16
C VAL A 54 -3.55 14.36 13.69
N ILE A 55 -2.52 13.84 13.01
CA ILE A 55 -1.14 13.92 13.49
C ILE A 55 -0.46 15.22 13.05
N GLY A 56 -0.82 15.77 11.88
CA GLY A 56 -0.35 17.08 11.45
C GLY A 56 1.17 17.17 11.20
N ARG A 57 1.86 16.04 10.98
CA ARG A 57 3.33 16.03 10.88
C ARG A 57 3.82 16.78 9.65
N GLU A 58 4.76 17.69 9.86
CA GLU A 58 5.45 18.41 8.79
C GLU A 58 6.42 17.51 8.00
N ARG A 59 6.53 17.82 6.70
CA ARG A 59 7.46 17.14 5.78
C ARG A 59 8.88 17.68 5.91
N PRO A 60 9.91 16.94 5.45
CA PRO A 60 11.28 17.44 5.42
C PRO A 60 11.41 18.80 4.68
N PRO A 61 12.41 19.64 5.00
CA PRO A 61 12.53 21.01 4.46
C PRO A 61 12.46 21.09 2.93
N VAL A 62 11.85 22.17 2.41
CA VAL A 62 11.60 22.36 0.97
C VAL A 62 12.89 22.44 0.14
N ALA A 63 13.97 22.97 0.73
CA ALA A 63 15.26 23.18 0.04
C ALA A 63 15.89 21.89 -0.55
N GLY A 64 15.45 20.70 -0.11
CA GLY A 64 15.90 19.41 -0.64
C GLY A 64 14.85 18.58 -1.38
N ARG A 65 13.65 19.13 -1.65
CA ARG A 65 12.56 18.36 -2.29
C ARG A 65 12.70 18.35 -3.81
N LEU A 66 12.62 17.16 -4.39
CA LEU A 66 12.64 16.97 -5.85
C LEU A 66 11.25 17.04 -6.49
N ILE A 67 10.19 16.94 -5.68
CA ILE A 67 8.79 17.10 -6.09
C ILE A 67 8.01 17.88 -5.02
N GLU A 68 6.94 18.54 -5.45
CA GLU A 68 6.06 19.26 -4.54
C GLU A 68 4.94 18.36 -3.99
N GLU A 69 4.72 18.44 -2.68
CA GLU A 69 3.72 17.70 -1.94
C GLU A 69 3.22 18.58 -0.78
N THR A 70 1.94 18.94 -0.79
CA THR A 70 1.35 19.93 0.12
C THR A 70 0.67 19.32 1.35
N ASN A 71 0.38 18.02 1.33
CA ASN A 71 -0.29 17.32 2.44
C ASN A 71 0.70 16.96 3.58
N PHE A 72 0.20 16.65 4.78
CA PHE A 72 1.02 16.18 5.90
C PHE A 72 1.84 14.93 5.60
N ALA A 73 2.96 14.76 6.29
CA ALA A 73 3.96 13.73 6.01
C ALA A 73 3.53 12.33 6.48
N PHE A 74 3.05 12.21 7.72
CA PHE A 74 2.80 10.92 8.36
C PHE A 74 1.32 10.50 8.31
N PRO A 75 1.02 9.21 8.04
CA PRO A 75 1.90 8.19 7.45
C PRO A 75 2.08 8.44 5.94
N SER A 76 3.04 7.78 5.30
CA SER A 76 3.21 7.88 3.84
C SER A 76 2.12 7.10 3.10
N GLY A 77 1.39 7.77 2.21
CA GLY A 77 0.33 7.15 1.41
C GLY A 77 0.86 6.11 0.42
N HIS A 78 1.97 6.40 -0.28
CA HIS A 78 2.64 5.46 -1.19
C HIS A 78 3.04 4.18 -0.47
N ALA A 79 3.69 4.30 0.69
CA ALA A 79 4.08 3.13 1.50
C ALA A 79 2.86 2.36 2.01
N THR A 80 1.81 3.08 2.44
CA THR A 80 0.57 2.47 2.96
C THR A 80 -0.15 1.64 1.91
N GLY A 81 -0.44 2.21 0.74
CA GLY A 81 -1.14 1.51 -0.34
C GLY A 81 -0.34 0.33 -0.89
N ALA A 82 0.97 0.51 -1.08
CA ALA A 82 1.85 -0.55 -1.57
C ALA A 82 1.96 -1.71 -0.58
N ALA A 83 2.13 -1.43 0.72
CA ALA A 83 2.20 -2.45 1.76
C ALA A 83 0.86 -3.18 1.95
N ALA A 84 -0.27 -2.47 1.83
CA ALA A 84 -1.59 -3.10 1.91
C ALA A 84 -1.77 -4.14 0.80
N LEU A 85 -1.47 -3.78 -0.44
CA LEU A 85 -1.52 -4.71 -1.58
C LEU A 85 -0.51 -5.85 -1.41
N ALA A 86 0.73 -5.54 -1.05
CA ALA A 86 1.77 -6.54 -0.83
C ALA A 86 1.38 -7.59 0.22
N MET A 87 0.80 -7.15 1.33
CA MET A 87 0.34 -8.03 2.39
C MET A 87 -0.84 -8.91 1.94
N MET A 88 -1.77 -8.40 1.14
CA MET A 88 -2.85 -9.23 0.57
C MET A 88 -2.31 -10.35 -0.33
N LEU A 89 -1.42 -10.00 -1.25
CA LEU A 89 -0.79 -10.98 -2.13
C LEU A 89 0.01 -12.01 -1.33
N THR A 90 0.70 -11.57 -0.27
CA THR A 90 1.40 -12.46 0.66
C THR A 90 0.45 -13.46 1.30
N LEU A 91 -0.68 -13.01 1.84
CA LEU A 91 -1.65 -13.87 2.52
C LEU A 91 -2.33 -14.88 1.58
N TRP A 92 -2.39 -14.59 0.28
CA TRP A 92 -2.94 -15.49 -0.73
C TRP A 92 -1.94 -16.49 -1.29
N TRP A 93 -0.68 -16.08 -1.45
CA TRP A 93 0.30 -16.87 -2.19
C TRP A 93 1.34 -17.56 -1.31
N TRP A 94 1.47 -17.16 -0.04
CA TRP A 94 2.35 -17.83 0.90
C TRP A 94 1.72 -19.13 1.43
N PRO A 95 2.49 -20.25 1.53
CA PRO A 95 3.92 -20.40 1.24
C PRO A 95 4.25 -20.80 -0.21
N CYS A 96 3.26 -21.09 -1.05
CA CYS A 96 3.44 -21.69 -2.37
C CYS A 96 4.27 -20.83 -3.34
N HIS A 97 4.26 -19.50 -3.22
CA HIS A 97 5.01 -18.59 -4.10
C HIS A 97 5.91 -17.61 -3.32
N ARG A 98 6.82 -18.16 -2.52
CA ARG A 98 7.82 -17.40 -1.72
C ARG A 98 8.61 -16.35 -2.52
N PHE A 99 9.02 -16.68 -3.75
CA PHE A 99 9.82 -15.75 -4.58
C PHE A 99 8.98 -14.55 -5.05
N ALA A 100 7.76 -14.79 -5.51
CA ALA A 100 6.84 -13.72 -5.89
C ALA A 100 6.53 -12.81 -4.69
N THR A 101 6.34 -13.40 -3.51
CA THR A 101 6.14 -12.66 -2.26
C THR A 101 7.33 -11.76 -1.94
N ALA A 102 8.56 -12.29 -2.01
CA ALA A 102 9.77 -11.51 -1.79
C ALA A 102 9.93 -10.36 -2.79
N LEU A 103 9.62 -10.60 -4.07
CA LEU A 103 9.70 -9.58 -5.12
C LEU A 103 8.71 -8.43 -4.89
N VAL A 104 7.49 -8.73 -4.44
CA VAL A 104 6.48 -7.72 -4.13
C VAL A 104 6.94 -6.83 -2.97
N TRP A 105 7.50 -7.42 -1.91
CA TRP A 105 8.06 -6.66 -0.78
C TRP A 105 9.30 -5.85 -1.17
N PHE A 106 10.14 -6.36 -2.07
CA PHE A 106 11.22 -5.58 -2.66
C PHE A 106 10.69 -4.34 -3.39
N GLY A 107 9.57 -4.46 -4.11
CA GLY A 107 8.86 -3.33 -4.70
C GLY A 107 8.43 -2.28 -3.67
N VAL A 108 7.90 -2.69 -2.52
CA VAL A 108 7.55 -1.77 -1.41
C VAL A 108 8.79 -1.02 -0.91
N LEU A 109 9.92 -1.73 -0.74
CA LEU A 109 11.19 -1.10 -0.34
C LEU A 109 11.68 -0.09 -1.38
N ALA A 110 11.58 -0.41 -2.67
CA ALA A 110 11.94 0.51 -3.75
C ALA A 110 11.06 1.78 -3.75
N ILE A 111 9.76 1.64 -3.48
CA ILE A 111 8.84 2.78 -3.33
C ILE A 111 9.26 3.65 -2.14
N CYS A 112 9.51 3.03 -0.98
CA CYS A 112 9.98 3.71 0.22
C CYS A 112 11.31 4.46 -0.03
N TRP A 113 12.27 3.80 -0.68
CA TRP A 113 13.54 4.41 -1.06
C TRP A 113 13.34 5.63 -1.96
N THR A 114 12.47 5.51 -2.97
CA THR A 114 12.13 6.63 -3.85
C THR A 114 11.56 7.82 -3.07
N ARG A 115 10.76 7.58 -2.02
CA ARG A 115 10.20 8.66 -1.19
C ARG A 115 11.25 9.37 -0.34
N LEU A 116 12.24 8.64 0.17
CA LEU A 116 13.39 9.21 0.86
C LEU A 116 14.26 10.03 -0.11
N TYR A 117 14.55 9.46 -1.28
CA TYR A 117 15.36 10.10 -2.31
C TYR A 117 14.74 11.43 -2.80
N LEU A 118 13.41 11.48 -2.93
CA LEU A 118 12.70 12.71 -3.30
C LEU A 118 12.62 13.75 -2.18
N GLY A 119 13.06 13.41 -0.96
CA GLY A 119 13.08 14.33 0.18
C GLY A 119 11.69 14.64 0.76
N VAL A 120 10.67 13.82 0.46
CA VAL A 120 9.27 14.14 0.81
C VAL A 120 8.75 13.48 2.08
N HIS A 121 9.50 12.52 2.63
CA HIS A 121 9.12 11.74 3.81
C HIS A 121 10.31 11.46 4.72
N TRP A 122 10.04 11.35 6.02
CA TRP A 122 10.94 10.77 6.99
C TRP A 122 10.87 9.24 6.96
N VAL A 123 11.93 8.55 7.40
CA VAL A 123 11.96 7.08 7.51
C VAL A 123 10.78 6.56 8.33
N THR A 124 10.43 7.24 9.42
CA THR A 124 9.29 6.89 10.29
C THR A 124 7.94 6.99 9.58
N ASP A 125 7.78 7.87 8.58
CA ASP A 125 6.53 7.99 7.82
C ASP A 125 6.30 6.77 6.95
N LEU A 126 7.40 6.19 6.45
CA LEU A 126 7.40 5.00 5.62
C LEU A 126 7.15 3.75 6.47
N LEU A 127 7.84 3.63 7.61
CA LEU A 127 7.58 2.55 8.57
C LEU A 127 6.13 2.56 9.06
N GLY A 128 5.62 3.74 9.44
CA GLY A 128 4.22 3.91 9.83
C GLY A 128 3.24 3.52 8.73
N GLY A 129 3.54 3.89 7.48
CA GLY A 129 2.71 3.48 6.33
C GLY A 129 2.74 1.97 6.09
N VAL A 130 3.92 1.34 6.12
CA VAL A 130 4.06 -0.10 5.93
C VAL A 130 3.31 -0.89 7.02
N ILE A 131 3.45 -0.47 8.29
CA ILE A 131 2.75 -1.08 9.42
C ILE A 131 1.23 -0.93 9.26
N LEU A 132 0.75 0.29 8.97
CA LEU A 132 -0.67 0.57 8.80
C LEU A 132 -1.29 -0.26 7.67
N GLY A 133 -0.67 -0.23 6.49
CA GLY A 133 -1.15 -0.99 5.33
C GLY A 133 -1.20 -2.49 5.61
N SER A 134 -0.15 -3.03 6.23
CA SER A 134 -0.07 -4.45 6.59
C SER A 134 -1.12 -4.85 7.62
N ALA A 135 -1.31 -4.05 8.67
CA ALA A 135 -2.28 -4.32 9.73
C ALA A 135 -3.73 -4.31 9.23
N VAL A 136 -4.09 -3.30 8.43
CA VAL A 136 -5.41 -3.20 7.79
C VAL A 136 -5.65 -4.39 6.88
N SER A 137 -4.62 -4.79 6.12
CA SER A 137 -4.69 -5.97 5.28
C SER A 137 -4.96 -7.24 6.07
N VAL A 138 -4.18 -7.52 7.12
CA VAL A 138 -4.41 -8.70 7.97
C VAL A 138 -5.82 -8.70 8.57
N ALA A 139 -6.32 -7.55 9.04
CA ALA A 139 -7.67 -7.42 9.57
C ALA A 139 -8.73 -7.72 8.49
N THR A 140 -8.57 -7.14 7.29
CA THR A 140 -9.49 -7.35 6.16
C THR A 140 -9.51 -8.81 5.74
N TRP A 141 -8.35 -9.47 5.64
CA TRP A 141 -8.27 -10.89 5.34
C TRP A 141 -9.03 -11.74 6.35
N ARG A 142 -8.91 -11.46 7.65
CA ARG A 142 -9.66 -12.22 8.67
C ARG A 142 -11.17 -12.10 8.52
N LEU A 143 -11.67 -10.97 8.02
CA LEU A 143 -13.10 -10.75 7.78
C LEU A 143 -13.60 -11.43 6.49
N PHE A 144 -12.78 -11.41 5.43
CA PHE A 144 -13.14 -11.92 4.10
C PHE A 144 -12.68 -13.35 3.82
N ARG A 145 -11.83 -13.95 4.68
CA ARG A 145 -11.33 -15.31 4.49
C ARG A 145 -12.53 -16.23 4.33
N PRO A 146 -12.64 -16.99 3.22
CA PRO A 146 -13.70 -17.97 3.09
C PRO A 146 -13.62 -18.89 4.30
N ARG A 147 -14.70 -18.94 5.08
CA ARG A 147 -14.85 -19.92 6.14
C ARG A 147 -14.94 -21.26 5.44
N ILE A 148 -13.80 -21.94 5.31
CA ILE A 148 -13.78 -23.35 4.96
C ILE A 148 -14.37 -24.03 6.21
N THR A 149 -15.69 -24.15 6.25
CA THR A 149 -16.34 -25.13 7.12
C THR A 149 -15.89 -26.50 6.61
N PRO A 150 -15.23 -27.32 7.45
CA PRO A 150 -14.82 -28.67 7.06
C PRO A 150 -16.02 -29.53 6.69
#